data_AF-A0A1C5HYA5-F1
#
_entry.id   AF-A0A1C5HYA5-F1
#
_cell.length_a   1.000
_cell.length_b   1.000
_cell.length_c   1.000
_cell.angle_alpha   90.00
_cell.angle_beta   90.00
_cell.angle_gamma   90.00
#
_symmetry.space_group_name_H-M   'P 1'
#
loop_
_entity.id
_entity.type
_entity.pdbx_description
1 polymer ?
#
loop_
_entity_poly.entity_id
_entity_poly.type
_entity_poly.pdbx_seq_one_letter_code
_entity_poly.pdbx_strand_id
1 'polypeptide(L)'
;MSGAHPHEFYREVARVALSAAGRYRFVLGGGVAWAAHGLVTRPTEDVDLFADVEGAAAAAAAAVRDALRQAGFQVDDADPDSDLAELFDGFDRDLRDFVVSRGDRQLRLSLARLDRHRSPVVMDLGPVMDLRDLVASKTAALVNRREVRDYIDVAAARAHYPVTELLALAHQFDPALDPEDVRAAGRYLDRLPDRRFARYGLDPAEVARVRDRLADWPR
;
A
#
# COMPACT_ATOMS: atom_id res chain seq x y z
N MET A 1 17.06 -22.03 15.15
CA MET A 1 17.37 -20.65 14.73
C MET A 1 16.06 -20.04 14.25
N SER A 2 15.43 -19.21 15.07
CA SER A 2 14.14 -18.59 14.73
C SER A 2 14.37 -17.65 13.56
N GLY A 3 13.91 -18.02 12.35
CA GLY A 3 13.89 -17.12 11.22
C GLY A 3 13.10 -15.89 11.63
N ALA A 4 13.72 -14.71 11.59
CA ALA A 4 13.04 -13.44 11.73
C ALA A 4 11.78 -13.47 10.86
N HIS A 5 10.60 -13.25 11.46
CA HIS A 5 9.34 -13.21 10.75
C HIS A 5 9.50 -12.31 9.51
N PRO A 6 8.87 -12.61 8.36
CA PRO A 6 8.91 -11.73 7.19
C PRO A 6 8.65 -10.26 7.56
N HIS A 7 7.79 -10.01 8.56
CA HIS A 7 7.57 -8.68 9.14
C HIS A 7 8.83 -7.94 9.59
N GLU A 8 9.83 -8.60 10.16
CA GLU A 8 11.04 -7.92 10.66
C GLU A 8 11.91 -7.40 9.51
N PHE A 9 12.08 -8.19 8.45
CA PHE A 9 12.80 -7.76 7.24
C PHE A 9 12.13 -6.55 6.58
N TYR A 10 10.80 -6.57 6.45
CA TYR A 10 10.03 -5.47 5.85
C TYR A 10 10.07 -4.22 6.73
N ARG A 11 9.96 -4.39 8.04
CA ARG A 11 10.06 -3.28 9.01
C ARG A 11 11.45 -2.67 9.03
N GLU A 12 12.50 -3.47 8.87
CA GLU A 12 13.87 -2.99 8.79
C GLU A 12 14.10 -2.15 7.53
N VAL A 13 13.72 -2.68 6.35
CA VAL A 13 13.81 -1.94 5.09
C VAL A 13 13.00 -0.66 5.16
N ALA A 14 11.75 -0.71 5.65
CA ALA A 14 10.91 0.46 5.83
C ALA A 14 11.57 1.52 6.71
N ARG A 15 12.15 1.14 7.85
CA ARG A 15 12.81 2.08 8.78
C ARG A 15 14.02 2.75 8.16
N VAL A 16 14.88 1.99 7.49
CA VAL A 16 16.09 2.53 6.84
C VAL A 16 15.70 3.47 5.70
N ALA A 17 14.82 3.03 4.81
CA ALA A 17 14.35 3.84 3.69
C ALA A 17 13.64 5.12 4.15
N LEU A 18 12.75 5.02 5.13
CA LEU A 18 11.99 6.15 5.65
C LEU A 18 12.88 7.17 6.38
N SER A 19 13.91 6.71 7.10
CA SER A 19 14.88 7.61 7.74
C SER A 19 15.64 8.45 6.70
N ALA A 20 16.05 7.84 5.59
CA ALA A 20 16.71 8.55 4.49
C ALA A 20 15.75 9.45 3.69
N ALA A 21 14.49 9.03 3.55
CA ALA A 21 13.47 9.73 2.79
C ALA A 21 12.77 10.86 3.58
N GLY A 22 12.98 10.95 4.90
CA GLY A 22 12.27 11.90 5.77
C GLY A 22 12.37 13.36 5.36
N ARG A 23 13.54 13.81 4.86
CA ARG A 23 13.73 15.19 4.36
C ARG A 23 12.87 15.53 3.13
N TYR A 24 12.37 14.50 2.43
CA TYR A 24 11.48 14.62 1.27
C TYR A 24 10.01 14.37 1.64
N ARG A 25 9.69 14.36 2.95
CA ARG A 25 8.31 14.22 3.48
C ARG A 25 7.65 12.87 3.16
N PHE A 26 8.45 11.82 2.99
CA PHE A 26 7.92 10.47 2.85
C PHE A 26 7.31 9.97 4.16
N VAL A 27 6.22 9.21 4.01
CA VAL A 27 5.53 8.50 5.08
C VAL A 27 5.32 7.05 4.67
N LEU A 28 5.30 6.13 5.62
CA LEU A 28 4.98 4.73 5.37
C LEU A 28 3.48 4.57 5.07
N GLY A 29 3.16 3.95 3.94
CA GLY A 29 1.81 3.55 3.56
C GLY A 29 1.72 2.04 3.30
N GLY A 30 0.75 1.66 2.46
CA GLY A 30 0.64 0.27 1.99
C GLY A 30 0.40 -0.75 3.10
N GLY A 31 0.58 -2.03 2.78
CA GLY A 31 0.27 -3.14 3.70
C GLY A 31 1.00 -3.07 5.05
N VAL A 32 2.22 -2.53 5.06
CA VAL A 32 3.00 -2.37 6.30
C VAL A 32 2.39 -1.29 7.22
N ALA A 33 1.87 -0.18 6.67
CA ALA A 33 1.13 0.81 7.46
C ALA A 33 -0.19 0.25 8.01
N TRP A 34 -0.90 -0.57 7.22
CA TRP A 34 -2.12 -1.26 7.68
C TRP A 34 -1.84 -2.16 8.89
N ALA A 35 -0.74 -2.91 8.84
CA ALA A 35 -0.30 -3.74 9.96
C ALA A 35 0.17 -2.89 11.16
N ALA A 36 0.85 -1.76 10.93
CA ALA A 36 1.27 -0.85 11.99
C ALA A 36 0.09 -0.24 12.77
N HIS A 37 -1.02 0.08 12.08
CA HIS A 37 -2.27 0.54 12.69
C HIS A 37 -3.12 -0.58 13.30
N GLY A 38 -2.69 -1.84 13.22
CA GLY A 38 -3.40 -2.98 13.82
C GLY A 38 -4.69 -3.40 13.09
N LEU A 39 -4.86 -3.01 11.82
CA LEU A 39 -6.09 -3.28 11.06
C LEU A 39 -6.14 -4.73 10.55
N VAL A 40 -5.17 -5.10 9.73
CA VAL A 40 -5.04 -6.43 9.17
C VAL A 40 -3.58 -6.72 8.89
N THR A 41 -3.22 -7.99 9.07
CA THR A 41 -1.94 -8.52 8.62
C THR A 41 -2.24 -9.58 7.58
N ARG A 42 -1.71 -9.38 6.37
CA ARG A 42 -1.69 -10.37 5.29
C ARG A 42 -0.27 -10.44 4.73
N PRO A 43 0.11 -11.51 4.01
CA PRO A 43 1.32 -11.49 3.21
C PRO A 43 1.39 -10.21 2.37
N THR A 44 2.44 -9.43 2.57
CA THR A 44 2.75 -8.22 1.81
C THR A 44 4.12 -8.46 1.18
N GLU A 45 4.26 -8.08 -0.10
CA GLU A 45 5.48 -8.30 -0.88
C GLU A 45 6.22 -6.97 -1.15
N ASP A 46 5.58 -5.88 -0.74
CA ASP A 46 5.94 -4.50 -0.97
C ASP A 46 6.05 -3.69 0.33
N VAL A 47 6.96 -2.71 0.31
CA VAL A 47 7.03 -1.58 1.23
C VAL A 47 6.72 -0.33 0.41
N ASP A 48 5.66 0.39 0.76
CA ASP A 48 5.26 1.61 0.07
C ASP A 48 5.58 2.84 0.92
N LEU A 49 6.39 3.75 0.39
CA LEU A 49 6.60 5.08 0.95
C LEU A 49 5.96 6.13 0.04
N PHE A 50 5.19 7.04 0.63
CA PHE A 50 4.49 8.08 -0.10
C PHE A 50 4.91 9.49 0.32
N ALA A 51 5.08 10.37 -0.65
CA ALA A 51 5.27 11.81 -0.42
C ALA A 51 4.15 12.62 -1.11
N ASP A 52 3.80 13.77 -0.54
CA ASP A 52 2.78 14.71 -1.04
C ASP A 52 3.39 15.79 -1.95
N VAL A 53 4.55 15.50 -2.53
CA VAL A 53 5.36 16.46 -3.28
C VAL A 53 5.76 15.85 -4.60
N GLU A 54 5.45 16.54 -5.70
CA GLU A 54 5.86 16.15 -7.05
C GLU A 54 7.38 16.05 -7.17
N GLY A 55 7.86 14.99 -7.82
CA GLY A 55 9.29 14.75 -8.02
C GLY A 55 10.04 14.26 -6.77
N ALA A 56 9.36 14.07 -5.64
CA ALA A 56 10.01 13.60 -4.41
C ALA A 56 10.61 12.20 -4.56
N ALA A 57 9.97 11.31 -5.34
CA ALA A 57 10.49 9.96 -5.59
C ALA A 57 11.85 10.01 -6.29
N ALA A 58 11.95 10.75 -7.40
CA ALA A 58 13.22 10.93 -8.09
C ALA A 58 14.28 11.63 -7.21
N ALA A 59 13.89 12.64 -6.44
CA ALA A 59 14.81 13.37 -5.57
C ALA A 59 15.35 12.53 -4.39
N ALA A 60 14.54 11.58 -3.88
CA ALA A 60 14.91 10.72 -2.75
C ALA A 60 15.64 9.44 -3.17
N ALA A 61 15.50 9.00 -4.42
CA ALA A 61 15.96 7.70 -4.91
C ALA A 61 17.41 7.37 -4.53
N ALA A 62 18.36 8.27 -4.84
CA ALA A 62 19.78 8.05 -4.55
C ALA A 62 20.05 7.94 -3.04
N ALA A 63 19.46 8.82 -2.23
CA ALA A 63 19.66 8.82 -0.79
C ALA A 63 19.10 7.55 -0.12
N VAL A 64 17.93 7.09 -0.56
CA VAL A 64 17.31 5.84 -0.09
C VAL A 64 18.16 4.64 -0.48
N ARG A 65 18.61 4.58 -1.73
CA ARG A 65 19.49 3.52 -2.24
C ARG A 65 20.79 3.43 -1.44
N ASP A 66 21.45 4.56 -1.21
CA ASP A 66 22.72 4.62 -0.48
C ASP A 66 22.54 4.20 0.98
N ALA A 67 21.47 4.64 1.64
CA ALA A 67 21.18 4.26 3.02
C ALA A 67 20.91 2.75 3.16
N LEU A 68 20.16 2.16 2.24
CA LEU A 68 19.90 0.72 2.22
C LEU A 68 21.20 -0.07 1.96
N ARG A 69 22.04 0.37 1.03
CA ARG A 69 23.35 -0.25 0.78
C ARG A 69 24.27 -0.17 2.00
N GLN A 70 24.31 0.98 2.67
CA GLN A 70 25.07 1.15 3.93
C GLN A 70 24.55 0.24 5.05
N ALA A 71 23.24 -0.03 5.08
CA ALA A 71 22.62 -1.00 5.99
C ALA A 71 22.80 -2.47 5.54
N GLY A 72 23.63 -2.74 4.53
CA GLY A 72 23.98 -4.10 4.09
C GLY A 72 22.91 -4.79 3.23
N PHE A 73 21.99 -4.03 2.64
CA PHE A 73 21.08 -4.55 1.61
C PHE A 73 21.70 -4.46 0.21
N GLN A 74 21.38 -5.41 -0.66
CA GLN A 74 21.52 -5.22 -2.09
C GLN A 74 20.30 -4.45 -2.59
N VAL A 75 20.52 -3.52 -3.52
CA VAL A 75 19.47 -2.64 -4.04
C VAL A 75 19.67 -2.48 -5.54
N ASP A 76 18.71 -3.01 -6.28
CA ASP A 76 18.60 -2.91 -7.73
C ASP A 76 17.37 -2.09 -8.07
N ASP A 77 17.40 -1.36 -9.18
CA ASP A 77 16.20 -0.72 -9.71
C ASP A 77 15.24 -1.81 -10.17
N ALA A 78 13.97 -1.73 -9.77
CA ALA A 78 12.98 -2.63 -10.33
C ALA A 78 12.79 -2.25 -11.80
N ASP A 79 12.89 -3.26 -12.67
CA ASP A 79 13.02 -3.16 -14.12
C ASP A 79 12.28 -1.96 -14.78
N PRO A 80 12.97 -1.09 -15.55
CA PRO A 80 12.35 0.00 -16.30
C PRO A 80 11.53 -0.46 -17.53
N ASP A 81 11.50 -1.76 -17.88
CA ASP A 81 10.71 -2.32 -19.00
C ASP A 81 9.17 -2.17 -18.88
N SER A 82 8.69 -1.35 -17.94
CA SER A 82 7.36 -0.77 -18.06
C SER A 82 7.42 0.31 -19.14
N ASP A 83 7.00 -0.05 -20.36
CA ASP A 83 6.70 0.88 -21.46
C ASP A 83 5.87 2.11 -21.00
N LEU A 84 5.22 2.06 -19.83
CA LEU A 84 4.55 3.20 -19.20
C LEU A 84 5.46 4.42 -18.93
N ALA A 85 6.75 4.22 -18.63
CA ALA A 85 7.66 5.34 -18.37
C ALA A 85 7.98 6.13 -19.64
N GLU A 86 7.96 5.46 -20.80
CA GLU A 86 8.08 6.11 -22.12
C GLU A 86 6.75 6.70 -22.60
N LEU A 87 5.62 6.17 -22.14
CA LEU A 87 4.27 6.60 -22.53
C LEU A 87 3.72 7.81 -21.76
N PHE A 88 4.23 8.08 -20.55
CA PHE A 88 3.75 9.17 -19.70
C PHE A 88 4.91 10.02 -19.16
N ASP A 89 5.09 11.21 -19.73
CA ASP A 89 6.06 12.20 -19.27
C ASP A 89 5.82 12.53 -17.77
N GLY A 90 6.87 12.39 -16.95
CA GLY A 90 6.82 12.62 -15.50
C GLY A 90 6.44 11.43 -14.62
N PHE A 91 6.08 10.26 -15.18
CA PHE A 91 5.81 9.04 -14.40
C PHE A 91 7.03 8.62 -13.57
N ASP A 92 8.21 8.77 -14.15
CA ASP A 92 9.48 8.47 -13.55
C ASP A 92 9.82 9.46 -12.39
N ARG A 93 9.29 10.70 -12.44
CA ARG A 93 9.52 11.70 -11.38
C ARG A 93 8.78 11.35 -10.09
N ASP A 94 7.58 10.79 -10.23
CA ASP A 94 6.66 10.52 -9.13
C ASP A 94 6.65 9.05 -8.67
N LEU A 95 7.31 8.14 -9.38
CA LEU A 95 7.45 6.74 -8.98
C LEU A 95 8.89 6.23 -9.16
N ARG A 96 9.42 5.62 -8.10
CA ARG A 96 10.70 4.90 -8.10
C ARG A 96 10.54 3.59 -7.38
N ASP A 97 10.88 2.50 -8.04
CA ASP A 97 10.81 1.15 -7.48
C ASP A 97 12.20 0.53 -7.37
N PHE A 98 12.42 -0.16 -6.26
CA PHE A 98 13.64 -0.92 -6.02
C PHE A 98 13.30 -2.35 -5.67
N VAL A 99 14.15 -3.28 -6.09
CA VAL A 99 14.24 -4.61 -5.50
C VAL A 99 15.29 -4.54 -4.40
N VAL A 100 14.87 -4.76 -3.15
CA VAL A 100 15.74 -4.74 -1.97
C VAL A 100 15.89 -6.16 -1.46
N SER A 101 17.13 -6.64 -1.37
CA SER A 101 17.40 -8.03 -0.96
C SER A 101 18.52 -8.16 0.07
N ARG A 102 18.45 -9.23 0.87
CA ARG A 102 19.49 -9.65 1.81
C ARG A 102 19.42 -11.16 2.03
N GLY A 103 20.40 -11.89 1.49
CA GLY A 103 20.40 -13.34 1.50
C GLY A 103 19.33 -13.90 0.56
N ASP A 104 18.49 -14.79 1.06
CA ASP A 104 17.35 -15.39 0.36
C ASP A 104 16.06 -14.53 0.40
N ARG A 105 16.10 -13.41 1.12
CA ARG A 105 14.95 -12.50 1.28
C ARG A 105 15.03 -11.35 0.29
N GLN A 106 13.91 -11.02 -0.31
CA GLN A 106 13.73 -9.85 -1.17
C GLN A 106 12.34 -9.25 -0.98
N LEU A 107 12.21 -7.95 -1.25
CA LEU A 107 10.94 -7.24 -1.35
C LEU A 107 11.03 -6.10 -2.36
N ARG A 108 9.88 -5.63 -2.84
CA ARG A 108 9.79 -4.40 -3.63
C ARG A 108 9.64 -3.20 -2.70
N LEU A 109 10.48 -2.18 -2.85
CA LEU A 109 10.33 -0.89 -2.18
C LEU A 109 9.87 0.13 -3.22
N SER A 110 8.72 0.74 -2.99
CA SER A 110 8.13 1.75 -3.85
C SER A 110 8.20 3.12 -3.18
N LEU A 111 8.77 4.11 -3.85
CA LEU A 111 8.67 5.52 -3.52
C LEU A 111 7.69 6.15 -4.51
N ALA A 112 6.55 6.62 -4.04
CA ALA A 112 5.52 7.16 -4.91
C ALA A 112 4.98 8.51 -4.43
N ARG A 113 4.47 9.33 -5.35
CA ARG A 113 3.63 10.47 -4.99
C ARG A 113 2.23 9.97 -4.60
N LEU A 114 1.75 10.44 -3.46
CA LEU A 114 0.36 10.28 -3.05
C LEU A 114 -0.04 11.48 -2.21
N ASP A 115 -1.10 12.16 -2.65
CA ASP A 115 -1.67 13.25 -1.89
C ASP A 115 -2.26 12.71 -0.58
N ARG A 116 -2.17 13.50 0.48
CA ARG A 116 -2.72 13.16 1.79
C ARG A 116 -3.27 14.42 2.45
N HIS A 117 -4.28 14.26 3.30
CA HIS A 117 -5.01 15.38 3.91
C HIS A 117 -4.65 15.59 5.38
N ARG A 118 -3.96 14.61 5.99
CA ARG A 118 -3.65 14.60 7.42
C ARG A 118 -2.16 14.46 7.65
N SER A 119 -1.73 14.99 8.79
CA SER A 119 -0.36 14.80 9.26
C SER A 119 -0.11 13.31 9.58
N PRO A 120 1.08 12.77 9.26
CA PRO A 120 1.41 11.40 9.62
C PRO A 120 1.51 11.22 11.14
N VAL A 121 1.30 9.98 11.58
CA VAL A 121 1.50 9.55 12.96
C VAL A 121 2.91 9.00 13.09
N VAL A 122 3.70 9.53 14.03
CA VAL A 122 5.04 8.99 14.29
C VAL A 122 4.93 7.71 15.13
N MET A 123 5.46 6.61 14.60
CA MET A 123 5.47 5.29 15.24
C MET A 123 6.91 4.73 15.26
N ASP A 124 7.11 3.52 15.79
CA ASP A 124 8.43 2.86 15.88
C ASP A 124 9.16 2.68 14.53
N LEU A 125 8.42 2.72 13.43
CA LEU A 125 8.97 2.63 12.07
C LEU A 125 9.38 4.00 11.51
N GLY A 126 8.93 5.09 12.11
CA GLY A 126 9.00 6.47 11.62
C GLY A 126 7.60 7.04 11.33
N PRO A 127 7.49 8.09 10.49
CA PRO A 127 6.20 8.67 10.08
C PRO A 127 5.35 7.66 9.28
N VAL A 128 4.20 7.27 9.82
CA VAL A 128 3.21 6.40 9.18
C VAL A 128 2.01 7.24 8.74
N MET A 129 1.46 6.96 7.57
CA MET A 129 0.27 7.62 7.06
C MET A 129 -0.87 7.57 8.09
N ASP A 130 -1.62 8.66 8.23
CA ASP A 130 -2.79 8.70 9.10
C ASP A 130 -3.80 7.61 8.70
N LEU A 131 -4.44 7.00 9.69
CA LEU A 131 -5.39 5.91 9.49
C LEU A 131 -6.50 6.28 8.50
N ARG A 132 -7.04 7.50 8.55
CA ARG A 132 -8.12 7.92 7.66
C ARG A 132 -7.65 8.08 6.22
N ASP A 133 -6.46 8.62 6.01
CA ASP A 133 -5.89 8.77 4.65
C ASP A 133 -5.49 7.40 4.07
N LEU A 134 -5.02 6.49 4.92
CA LEU A 134 -4.70 5.12 4.55
C LEU A 134 -5.95 4.34 4.12
N VAL A 135 -7.05 4.48 4.86
CA VAL A 135 -8.34 3.87 4.54
C VAL A 135 -8.97 4.52 3.29
N ALA A 136 -8.88 5.84 3.15
CA ALA A 136 -9.39 6.58 2.00
C ALA A 136 -8.72 6.15 0.69
N SER A 137 -7.38 6.22 0.65
CA SER A 137 -6.58 5.84 -0.53
C SER A 137 -6.80 4.38 -0.92
N LYS A 138 -6.91 3.48 0.07
CA LYS A 138 -7.17 2.07 -0.19
C LYS A 138 -8.57 1.80 -0.71
N THR A 139 -9.57 2.52 -0.20
CA THR A 139 -10.95 2.40 -0.67
C THR A 139 -11.09 2.94 -2.09
N ALA A 140 -10.41 4.04 -2.43
CA ALA A 140 -10.32 4.54 -3.81
C ALA A 140 -9.63 3.51 -4.72
N ALA A 141 -8.51 2.93 -4.28
CA ALA A 141 -7.84 1.86 -5.03
C ALA A 141 -8.75 0.64 -5.25
N LEU A 142 -9.53 0.22 -4.25
CA LEU A 142 -10.51 -0.86 -4.41
C LEU A 142 -11.50 -0.57 -5.55
N VAL A 143 -12.04 0.64 -5.60
CA VAL A 143 -13.01 1.03 -6.63
C VAL A 143 -12.36 1.02 -8.02
N ASN A 144 -11.16 1.59 -8.13
CA ASN A 144 -10.46 1.79 -9.40
C ASN A 144 -9.89 0.49 -10.00
N ARG A 145 -9.21 -0.35 -9.21
CA ARG A 145 -8.51 -1.56 -9.73
C ARG A 145 -9.08 -2.90 -9.28
N ARG A 146 -9.87 -2.94 -8.21
CA ARG A 146 -10.60 -4.15 -7.74
C ARG A 146 -9.68 -5.33 -7.43
N GLU A 147 -8.49 -5.05 -6.88
CA GLU A 147 -7.55 -6.09 -6.47
C GLU A 147 -8.03 -6.81 -5.20
N VAL A 148 -7.77 -8.11 -5.12
CA VAL A 148 -8.21 -8.96 -3.99
C VAL A 148 -7.71 -8.44 -2.65
N ARG A 149 -6.46 -7.95 -2.60
CA ARG A 149 -5.89 -7.35 -1.40
C ARG A 149 -6.65 -6.12 -0.91
N ASP A 150 -7.22 -5.34 -1.83
CA ASP A 150 -7.98 -4.15 -1.46
C ASP A 150 -9.33 -4.53 -0.83
N TYR A 151 -9.96 -5.62 -1.28
CA TYR A 151 -11.15 -6.16 -0.58
C TYR A 151 -10.82 -6.63 0.83
N ILE A 152 -9.70 -7.33 1.03
CA ILE A 152 -9.26 -7.79 2.35
C ILE A 152 -9.04 -6.60 3.28
N ASP A 153 -8.29 -5.61 2.81
CA ASP A 153 -7.92 -4.44 3.60
C ASP A 153 -9.18 -3.59 3.92
N VAL A 154 -10.04 -3.29 2.94
CA VAL A 154 -11.29 -2.54 3.16
C VAL A 154 -12.28 -3.32 4.05
N ALA A 155 -12.37 -4.64 3.92
CA ALA A 155 -13.18 -5.46 4.83
C ALA A 155 -12.62 -5.47 6.27
N ALA A 156 -11.33 -5.25 6.48
CA ALA A 156 -10.79 -5.06 7.82
C ALA A 156 -11.19 -3.70 8.40
N ALA A 157 -11.13 -2.64 7.60
CA ALA A 157 -11.54 -1.29 8.01
C ALA A 157 -13.03 -1.19 8.41
N ARG A 158 -13.87 -2.13 7.94
CA ARG A 158 -15.29 -2.22 8.34
C ARG A 158 -15.54 -2.42 9.83
N ALA A 159 -14.54 -2.86 10.60
CA ALA A 159 -14.64 -2.89 12.06
C ALA A 159 -14.69 -1.50 12.71
N HIS A 160 -14.22 -0.47 11.99
CA HIS A 160 -14.11 0.90 12.48
C HIS A 160 -15.00 1.89 11.71
N TYR A 161 -15.32 1.60 10.45
CA TYR A 161 -16.01 2.52 9.56
C TYR A 161 -17.18 1.86 8.83
N PRO A 162 -18.37 2.49 8.79
CA PRO A 162 -19.44 2.06 7.90
C PRO A 162 -19.03 2.26 6.42
N VAL A 163 -19.60 1.48 5.49
CA VAL A 163 -19.35 1.63 4.03
C VAL A 163 -19.57 3.07 3.58
N THR A 164 -20.60 3.74 4.09
CA THR A 164 -20.89 5.13 3.77
C THR A 164 -19.75 6.08 4.15
N GLU A 165 -19.10 5.89 5.30
CA GLU A 165 -17.93 6.69 5.69
C GLU A 165 -16.69 6.32 4.87
N LEU A 166 -16.48 5.03 4.59
CA LEU A 166 -15.40 4.57 3.70
C LEU A 166 -15.47 5.23 2.32
N LEU A 167 -16.66 5.24 1.71
CA LEU A 167 -16.89 5.86 0.41
C LEU A 167 -16.79 7.38 0.48
N ALA A 168 -17.24 8.02 1.56
CA ALA A 168 -17.08 9.46 1.73
C ALA A 168 -15.60 9.86 1.85
N LEU A 169 -14.80 9.10 2.60
CA LEU A 169 -13.36 9.29 2.69
C LEU A 169 -12.67 9.06 1.33
N ALA A 170 -13.05 8.00 0.62
CA ALA A 170 -12.53 7.71 -0.71
C ALA A 170 -12.82 8.83 -1.71
N HIS A 171 -14.04 9.39 -1.69
CA HIS A 171 -14.43 10.47 -2.59
C HIS A 171 -13.77 11.82 -2.24
N GLN A 172 -13.49 12.08 -0.95
CA GLN A 172 -12.67 13.23 -0.55
C GLN A 172 -11.24 13.12 -1.08
N PHE A 173 -10.70 11.90 -1.08
CA PHE A 173 -9.36 11.59 -1.57
C PHE A 173 -9.27 11.61 -3.09
N ASP A 174 -10.25 11.02 -3.78
CA ASP A 174 -10.38 10.98 -5.23
C ASP A 174 -11.80 11.43 -5.64
N PRO A 175 -11.98 12.74 -5.92
CA PRO A 175 -13.26 13.29 -6.34
C PRO A 175 -13.75 12.76 -7.70
N ALA A 176 -12.89 12.10 -8.48
CA ALA A 176 -13.24 11.53 -9.78
C ALA A 176 -13.85 10.12 -9.67
N LEU A 177 -13.96 9.55 -8.47
CA LEU A 177 -14.59 8.24 -8.27
C LEU A 177 -16.03 8.23 -8.78
N ASP A 178 -16.27 7.44 -9.83
CA ASP A 178 -17.59 7.27 -10.43
C ASP A 178 -18.47 6.39 -9.51
N PRO A 179 -19.69 6.84 -9.14
CA PRO A 179 -20.65 6.01 -8.41
C PRO A 179 -20.94 4.65 -9.06
N GLU A 180 -20.85 4.53 -10.38
CA GLU A 180 -21.01 3.27 -11.07
C GLU A 180 -19.81 2.34 -10.90
N ASP A 181 -18.60 2.87 -10.84
CA ASP A 181 -17.41 2.07 -10.53
C ASP A 181 -17.46 1.51 -9.10
N VAL A 182 -18.05 2.27 -8.16
CA VAL A 182 -18.33 1.80 -6.79
C VAL A 182 -19.25 0.58 -6.82
N ARG A 183 -20.37 0.66 -7.55
CA ARG A 183 -21.31 -0.47 -7.70
C ARG A 183 -20.65 -1.66 -8.41
N ALA A 184 -19.88 -1.38 -9.46
CA ALA A 184 -19.15 -2.39 -10.21
C ALA A 184 -18.13 -3.14 -9.34
N ALA A 185 -17.42 -2.46 -8.44
CA ALA A 185 -16.54 -3.10 -7.47
C ALA A 185 -17.33 -4.05 -6.55
N GLY A 186 -18.54 -3.68 -6.16
CA GLY A 186 -19.41 -4.58 -5.44
C GLY A 186 -19.79 -5.83 -6.24
N ARG A 187 -20.37 -5.66 -7.43
CA ARG A 187 -20.77 -6.78 -8.30
C ARG A 187 -19.59 -7.65 -8.74
N TYR A 188 -18.38 -7.10 -8.74
CA TYR A 188 -17.17 -7.85 -9.00
C TYR A 188 -16.83 -8.81 -7.85
N LEU A 189 -16.99 -8.37 -6.60
CA LEU A 189 -16.78 -9.22 -5.42
C LEU A 189 -17.64 -10.48 -5.51
N ASP A 190 -18.92 -10.35 -5.88
CA ASP A 190 -19.88 -11.46 -5.98
C ASP A 190 -19.45 -12.55 -6.97
N ARG A 191 -18.64 -12.19 -7.97
CA ARG A 191 -18.16 -13.09 -9.03
C ARG A 191 -16.71 -13.54 -8.83
N LEU A 192 -16.01 -12.96 -7.86
CA LEU A 192 -14.60 -13.22 -7.61
C LEU A 192 -14.43 -14.63 -7.02
N PRO A 193 -13.60 -15.52 -7.58
CA PRO A 193 -13.48 -16.88 -7.07
C PRO A 193 -12.58 -16.93 -5.81
N ASP A 194 -12.98 -17.72 -4.81
CA ASP A 194 -12.32 -17.82 -3.50
C ASP A 194 -10.83 -18.18 -3.58
N ARG A 195 -10.42 -18.97 -4.58
CA ARG A 195 -9.00 -19.31 -4.84
C ARG A 195 -8.08 -18.09 -5.01
N ARG A 196 -8.62 -16.91 -5.35
CA ARG A 196 -7.82 -15.68 -5.43
C ARG A 196 -7.50 -15.12 -4.04
N PHE A 197 -8.39 -15.29 -3.06
CA PHE A 197 -8.14 -14.91 -1.67
C PHE A 197 -7.17 -15.88 -0.99
N ALA A 198 -7.20 -17.17 -1.35
CA ALA A 198 -6.27 -18.16 -0.84
C ALA A 198 -4.79 -17.83 -1.10
N ARG A 199 -4.48 -17.03 -2.14
CA ARG A 199 -3.12 -16.51 -2.39
C ARG A 199 -2.60 -15.59 -1.28
N TYR A 200 -3.51 -14.99 -0.53
CA TYR A 200 -3.22 -14.16 0.65
C TYR A 200 -3.35 -14.94 1.96
N GLY A 201 -3.47 -16.27 1.89
CA GLY A 201 -3.55 -17.16 3.04
C GLY A 201 -4.94 -17.30 3.66
N LEU A 202 -5.98 -16.73 3.04
CA LEU A 202 -7.35 -16.83 3.57
C LEU A 202 -7.97 -18.21 3.30
N ASP A 203 -8.55 -18.80 4.34
CA ASP A 203 -9.37 -19.99 4.24
C ASP A 203 -10.83 -19.66 3.81
N PRO A 204 -11.66 -20.66 3.44
CA PRO A 204 -13.04 -20.39 3.00
C PRO A 204 -13.91 -19.64 4.03
N ALA A 205 -13.69 -19.84 5.33
CA ALA A 205 -14.44 -19.15 6.37
C ALA A 205 -14.03 -17.68 6.47
N GLU A 206 -12.74 -17.37 6.30
CA GLU A 206 -12.23 -16.00 6.24
C GLU A 206 -12.72 -15.27 4.98
N VAL A 207 -12.77 -15.96 3.83
CA VAL A 207 -13.35 -15.40 2.60
C VAL A 207 -14.84 -15.07 2.79
N ALA A 208 -15.61 -15.97 3.43
CA ALA A 208 -16.99 -15.69 3.76
C ALA A 208 -17.15 -14.45 4.66
N ARG A 209 -16.26 -14.26 5.65
CA ARG A 209 -16.26 -13.05 6.49
C ARG A 209 -15.94 -11.77 5.70
N VAL A 210 -15.00 -11.82 4.75
CA VAL A 210 -14.72 -10.66 3.87
C VAL A 210 -15.97 -10.27 3.09
N ARG A 211 -16.69 -11.25 2.52
CA ARG A 211 -17.92 -11.01 1.77
C ARG A 211 -19.02 -10.44 2.66
N ASP A 212 -19.23 -11.04 3.83
CA ASP A 212 -20.22 -10.60 4.81
C ASP A 212 -19.98 -9.15 5.26
N ARG A 213 -18.72 -8.80 5.58
CA ARG A 213 -18.37 -7.43 5.95
C ARG A 213 -18.62 -6.42 4.82
N LEU A 214 -18.60 -6.84 3.57
CA LEU A 214 -18.86 -6.01 2.40
C LEU A 214 -20.26 -6.25 1.78
N ALA A 215 -21.19 -6.87 2.52
CA ALA A 215 -22.55 -7.13 2.06
C ALA A 215 -23.33 -5.83 1.79
N ASP A 216 -23.12 -4.80 2.61
CA ASP A 216 -23.75 -3.48 2.46
C ASP A 216 -23.12 -2.61 1.36
N TRP A 217 -22.10 -3.13 0.64
CA TRP A 217 -21.44 -2.38 -0.41
C TRP A 217 -22.34 -2.25 -1.64
N PRO A 218 -22.48 -1.06 -2.25
CA PRO A 218 -23.37 -0.83 -3.39
C PRO A 218 -23.19 -1.84 -4.54
N ARG A 219 -24.29 -2.20 -5.19
CA ARG A 219 -24.35 -3.12 -6.33
C ARG A 219 -25.06 -2.49 -7.51
#